data_AF-A0A6P5KMT9-F1
#
_entry.id   AF-A0A6P5KMT9-F1
#
_cell.length_a   1.000
_cell.length_b   1.000
_cell.length_c   1.000
_cell.angle_alpha   90.00
_cell.angle_beta   90.00
_cell.angle_gamma   90.00
#
_symmetry.space_group_name_H-M   'P 1'
#
loop_
_entity.id
_entity.type
_entity.pdbx_description
1 polymer ?
#
loop_
_entity_poly.entity_id
_entity_poly.type
_entity_poly.pdbx_seq_one_letter_code
_entity_poly.pdbx_strand_id
1 'polypeptide(L)'
;MKVLLLLGFIFLTMAVHGKKMERCEFFKTMNQLRVDALHDAVLASWACLAETLSNLNTTAIHYNPDDKSTNYGIFQINSHFWCDDGKTPNTLNRCGVNCSELLGDNFVKAVNCVKKIVAEEGIKRCHYKLHHASTPAHSRTAI
;
A
#
# COMPACT_ATOMS: atom_id res chain seq x y z
N MET A 1 20.36 17.95 -32.70
CA MET A 1 20.21 18.08 -31.24
C MET A 1 18.76 18.11 -30.73
N LYS A 2 17.74 18.25 -31.60
CA LYS A 2 16.32 18.24 -31.19
C LYS A 2 15.71 16.84 -31.06
N VAL A 3 16.23 15.87 -31.82
CA VAL A 3 15.75 14.47 -31.81
C VAL A 3 16.13 13.72 -30.52
N LEU A 4 17.30 14.03 -29.93
CA LEU A 4 17.74 13.44 -28.67
C LEU A 4 16.88 13.88 -27.47
N LEU A 5 16.36 15.12 -27.49
CA LEU A 5 15.47 15.64 -26.44
C LEU A 5 14.09 14.97 -26.49
N LEU A 6 13.59 14.66 -27.70
CA LEU A 6 12.30 13.97 -27.88
C LEU A 6 12.38 12.48 -27.49
N LEU A 7 13.50 11.81 -27.78
CA LEU A 7 13.73 10.42 -27.36
C LEU A 7 13.88 10.27 -25.84
N GLY A 8 14.47 11.27 -25.17
CA GLY A 8 14.56 11.30 -23.70
C GLY A 8 13.21 11.51 -23.01
N PHE A 9 12.27 12.21 -23.65
CA PHE A 9 10.94 12.48 -23.09
C PHE A 9 10.00 11.27 -23.16
N ILE A 10 10.17 10.41 -24.17
CA ILE A 10 9.35 9.20 -24.37
C ILE A 10 9.66 8.10 -23.33
N PHE A 11 10.88 8.04 -22.79
CA PHE A 11 11.24 7.08 -21.75
C PHE A 11 10.79 7.47 -20.33
N LEU A 12 10.32 8.73 -20.12
CA LEU A 12 9.98 9.22 -18.78
C LEU A 12 8.52 8.99 -18.39
N THR A 13 7.66 8.50 -19.29
CA THR A 13 6.28 8.18 -18.95
C THR A 13 6.18 6.74 -18.48
N MET A 14 6.73 6.46 -17.30
CA MET A 14 6.17 5.40 -16.46
C MET A 14 4.77 5.87 -16.08
N ALA A 15 3.80 5.56 -16.94
CA ALA A 15 2.41 5.90 -16.68
C ALA A 15 1.99 5.13 -15.42
N VAL A 16 2.00 5.81 -14.29
CA VAL A 16 1.43 5.33 -13.03
C VAL A 16 -0.08 5.26 -13.26
N HIS A 17 -0.54 4.13 -13.79
CA HIS A 17 -1.95 3.81 -13.81
C HIS A 17 -2.34 3.51 -12.37
N GLY A 18 -3.12 4.41 -11.79
CA GLY A 18 -3.78 4.23 -10.52
C GLY A 18 -5.17 3.69 -10.76
N LYS A 19 -5.49 2.55 -10.15
CA LYS A 19 -6.76 1.88 -10.36
C LYS A 19 -7.35 1.44 -9.02
N LYS A 20 -8.67 1.52 -8.93
CA LYS A 20 -9.42 0.70 -7.98
C LYS A 20 -9.44 -0.72 -8.53
N MET A 21 -8.57 -1.56 -8.00
CA MET A 21 -8.37 -2.92 -8.48
C MET A 21 -9.56 -3.81 -8.09
N GLU A 22 -9.97 -4.70 -8.99
CA GLU A 22 -10.98 -5.70 -8.63
C GLU A 22 -10.38 -6.81 -7.77
N ARG A 23 -11.21 -7.47 -6.95
CA ARG A 23 -10.74 -8.52 -6.03
C ARG A 23 -10.04 -9.67 -6.75
N CYS A 24 -10.57 -10.12 -7.89
CA CYS A 24 -9.93 -11.17 -8.70
C CYS A 24 -8.60 -10.71 -9.31
N GLU A 25 -8.51 -9.44 -9.72
CA GLU A 25 -7.29 -8.84 -10.23
C GLU A 25 -6.21 -8.73 -9.14
N PHE A 26 -6.60 -8.39 -7.91
CA PHE A 26 -5.71 -8.43 -6.74
C PHE A 26 -5.12 -9.82 -6.53
N PHE A 27 -5.96 -10.86 -6.49
CA PHE A 27 -5.49 -12.24 -6.32
C PHE A 27 -4.57 -12.68 -7.46
N LYS A 28 -4.93 -12.37 -8.71
CA LYS A 28 -4.09 -12.68 -9.87
C LYS A 28 -2.71 -12.04 -9.76
N THR A 29 -2.67 -10.75 -9.41
CA THR A 29 -1.41 -10.02 -9.21
C THR A 29 -0.61 -10.64 -8.07
N MET A 30 -1.21 -10.88 -6.90
CA MET A 30 -0.52 -11.49 -5.76
C MET A 30 0.06 -12.88 -6.09
N ASN A 31 -0.67 -13.69 -6.87
CA ASN A 31 -0.21 -15.01 -7.34
C ASN A 31 0.94 -14.89 -8.37
N GLN A 32 0.90 -13.89 -9.25
CA GLN A 32 1.99 -13.64 -10.19
C GLN A 32 3.27 -13.18 -9.49
N LEU A 33 3.13 -12.45 -8.38
CA LEU A 33 4.25 -11.97 -7.58
C LEU A 33 4.88 -13.06 -6.69
N ARG A 34 4.45 -14.31 -6.85
CA ARG A 34 4.87 -15.44 -6.02
C ARG A 34 4.77 -15.15 -4.54
N VAL A 35 3.71 -14.44 -4.16
CA VAL A 35 3.35 -14.30 -2.74
C VAL A 35 2.91 -15.66 -2.16
N ASP A 36 2.67 -16.63 -3.04
CA ASP A 36 2.31 -18.05 -2.91
C ASP A 36 3.18 -18.89 -1.97
N ALA A 37 4.29 -18.36 -1.46
CA ALA A 37 4.90 -18.90 -0.24
C ALA A 37 4.00 -18.71 1.01
N LEU A 38 2.91 -17.96 0.88
CA LEU A 38 1.92 -17.69 1.90
C LEU A 38 0.65 -18.49 1.56
N HIS A 39 0.25 -19.39 2.47
CA HIS A 39 -0.99 -20.19 2.39
C HIS A 39 -2.21 -19.35 1.97
N ASP A 40 -3.20 -19.95 1.30
CA ASP A 40 -4.44 -19.28 0.82
C ASP A 40 -5.16 -18.43 1.89
N ALA A 41 -5.17 -18.87 3.15
CA ALA A 41 -5.71 -18.12 4.28
C ALA A 41 -5.01 -16.76 4.50
N VAL A 42 -3.72 -16.70 4.18
CA VAL A 42 -2.93 -15.47 4.21
C VAL A 42 -3.32 -14.60 3.03
N LEU A 43 -3.38 -15.11 1.80
CA LEU A 43 -3.81 -14.32 0.63
C LEU A 43 -5.19 -13.66 0.82
N ALA A 44 -6.15 -14.38 1.40
CA ALA A 44 -7.47 -13.84 1.75
C ALA A 44 -7.39 -12.70 2.79
N SER A 45 -6.50 -12.84 3.77
CA SER A 45 -6.25 -11.82 4.80
C SER A 45 -5.63 -10.54 4.21
N TRP A 46 -4.75 -10.67 3.22
CA TRP A 46 -4.14 -9.54 2.51
C TRP A 46 -5.16 -8.79 1.63
N ALA A 47 -6.08 -9.50 0.99
CA ALA A 47 -7.19 -8.89 0.26
C ALA A 47 -8.09 -8.07 1.20
N CYS A 48 -8.48 -8.65 2.34
CA CYS A 48 -9.30 -7.97 3.34
C CYS A 48 -8.60 -6.72 3.91
N LEU A 49 -7.28 -6.81 4.14
CA LEU A 49 -6.47 -5.67 4.57
C LEU A 49 -6.50 -4.54 3.52
N ALA A 50 -6.25 -4.86 2.26
CA ALA A 50 -6.26 -3.89 1.16
C ALA A 50 -7.64 -3.24 0.94
N GLU A 51 -8.72 -4.03 1.04
CA GLU A 51 -10.09 -3.52 1.00
C GLU A 51 -10.37 -2.56 2.16
N THR A 52 -10.00 -2.93 3.38
CA THR A 52 -10.23 -2.13 4.59
C THR A 52 -9.41 -0.83 4.61
N LEU A 53 -8.18 -0.88 4.09
CA LEU A 53 -7.26 0.25 4.14
C LEU A 53 -7.50 1.27 3.03
N SER A 54 -7.72 0.80 1.80
CA SER A 54 -7.77 1.67 0.63
C SER A 54 -8.94 1.40 -0.32
N ASN A 55 -9.81 0.43 -0.01
CA ASN A 55 -10.83 -0.06 -0.93
C ASN A 55 -10.21 -0.55 -2.26
N LEU A 56 -9.08 -1.27 -2.16
CA LEU A 56 -8.29 -1.77 -3.29
C LEU A 56 -7.78 -0.66 -4.24
N ASN A 57 -7.69 0.58 -3.78
CA ASN A 57 -7.15 1.69 -4.57
C ASN A 57 -5.62 1.72 -4.46
N THR A 58 -4.92 1.43 -5.57
CA THR A 58 -3.46 1.41 -5.63
C THR A 58 -2.82 2.79 -5.56
N THR A 59 -3.60 3.85 -5.74
CA THR A 59 -3.17 5.25 -5.63
C THR A 59 -3.76 5.98 -4.43
N ALA A 60 -4.29 5.26 -3.45
CA ALA A 60 -4.81 5.89 -2.24
C ALA A 60 -3.71 6.61 -1.47
N ILE A 61 -3.98 7.87 -1.11
CA ILE A 61 -3.08 8.72 -0.32
C ILE A 61 -3.89 9.31 0.83
N HIS A 62 -3.37 9.21 2.05
CA HIS A 62 -4.00 9.78 3.24
C HIS A 62 -2.96 10.54 4.07
N TYR A 63 -3.15 11.85 4.23
CA TYR A 63 -2.26 12.70 5.04
C TYR A 63 -2.67 12.66 6.52
N ASN A 64 -1.69 12.47 7.41
CA ASN A 64 -1.87 12.47 8.85
C ASN A 64 -1.37 13.82 9.42
N PRO A 65 -2.26 14.73 9.87
CA PRO A 65 -1.85 16.06 10.32
C PRO A 65 -1.06 16.05 11.63
N ASP A 66 -1.29 15.05 12.49
CA ASP A 66 -0.75 14.98 13.85
C ASP A 66 0.78 14.82 13.85
N ASP A 67 1.33 14.00 12.95
CA ASP A 67 2.76 13.71 12.83
C ASP A 67 3.34 14.16 11.48
N LYS A 68 2.53 14.84 10.66
CA LYS A 68 2.87 15.32 9.31
C LYS A 68 3.29 14.21 8.33
N SER A 69 2.94 12.96 8.62
CA SER A 69 3.22 11.82 7.74
C SER A 69 2.11 11.63 6.69
N THR A 70 2.35 10.75 5.73
CA THR A 70 1.37 10.38 4.70
C THR A 70 1.37 8.85 4.52
N ASN A 71 0.19 8.25 4.37
CA ASN A 71 0.01 6.84 4.05
C ASN A 71 -0.17 6.66 2.54
N TYR A 72 0.49 5.67 1.95
CA TYR A 72 0.57 5.47 0.51
C TYR A 72 0.09 4.09 0.05
N GLY A 73 -0.64 4.10 -1.06
CA GLY A 73 -0.94 2.93 -1.87
C GLY A 73 -1.95 1.98 -1.26
N ILE A 74 -2.03 0.79 -1.87
CA ILE A 74 -3.07 -0.20 -1.56
C ILE A 74 -3.03 -0.71 -0.12
N PHE A 75 -1.86 -0.66 0.54
CA PHE A 75 -1.67 -1.07 1.93
C PHE A 75 -1.47 0.10 2.90
N GLN A 76 -1.70 1.35 2.45
CA GLN A 76 -1.60 2.56 3.28
C GLN A 76 -0.30 2.60 4.13
N ILE A 77 0.83 2.38 3.47
CA ILE A 77 2.16 2.35 4.10
C ILE A 77 2.57 3.76 4.51
N ASN A 78 2.93 3.95 5.78
CA ASN A 78 3.20 5.24 6.38
C ASN A 78 4.65 5.75 6.12
N SER A 79 4.78 7.00 5.68
CA SER A 79 6.06 7.65 5.36
C SER A 79 6.94 8.01 6.55
N HIS A 80 6.42 8.02 7.78
CA HIS A 80 7.25 8.28 8.96
C HIS A 80 8.21 7.12 9.22
N PHE A 81 7.79 5.89 8.93
CA PHE A 81 8.54 4.69 9.29
C PHE A 81 9.08 3.91 8.09
N TRP A 82 8.34 3.83 6.99
CA TRP A 82 8.55 2.74 6.02
C TRP A 82 9.04 3.19 4.66
N CYS A 83 8.65 4.37 4.19
CA CYS A 83 9.08 4.91 2.89
C CYS A 83 9.45 6.38 2.99
N ASP A 84 10.19 6.90 2.02
CA ASP A 84 10.56 8.31 1.94
C ASP A 84 9.70 9.06 0.90
N ASP A 85 9.05 10.15 1.31
CA ASP A 85 8.27 11.04 0.43
C ASP A 85 8.91 12.42 0.24
N GLY A 86 10.11 12.64 0.79
CA GLY A 86 10.87 13.89 0.70
C GLY A 86 10.27 15.06 1.50
N LYS A 87 9.17 14.86 2.22
CA LYS A 87 8.46 15.92 2.97
C LYS A 87 8.14 15.55 4.42
N THR A 88 8.13 14.26 4.76
CA THR A 88 7.88 13.78 6.12
C THR A 88 9.12 14.00 6.99
N PRO A 89 9.03 14.75 8.10
CA PRO A 89 10.17 14.96 8.98
C PRO A 89 10.66 13.66 9.63
N ASN A 90 11.97 13.48 9.72
CA ASN A 90 12.62 12.37 10.42
C ASN A 90 12.17 10.97 9.98
N THR A 91 11.89 10.77 8.68
CA THR A 91 11.53 9.44 8.17
C THR A 91 12.63 8.41 8.42
N LEU A 92 12.25 7.20 8.84
CA LEU A 92 13.17 6.08 9.00
C LEU A 92 13.41 5.31 7.69
N ASN A 93 12.52 5.45 6.70
CA ASN A 93 12.53 4.74 5.41
C ASN A 93 13.00 3.27 5.51
N ARG A 94 12.39 2.48 6.40
CA ARG A 94 12.83 1.09 6.66
C ARG A 94 12.71 0.18 5.44
N CYS A 95 11.82 0.46 4.49
CA CYS A 95 11.71 -0.32 3.27
C CYS A 95 12.73 0.12 2.19
N GLY A 96 13.41 1.26 2.35
CA GLY A 96 14.41 1.74 1.41
C GLY A 96 13.82 2.10 0.04
N VAL A 97 12.62 2.67 0.01
CA VAL A 97 11.87 2.99 -1.21
C VAL A 97 11.28 4.39 -1.13
N ASN A 98 11.13 5.06 -2.28
CA ASN A 98 10.32 6.27 -2.33
C ASN A 98 8.85 5.88 -2.23
N CYS A 99 8.06 6.67 -1.49
CA CYS A 99 6.64 6.40 -1.28
C CYS A 99 5.84 6.42 -2.60
N SER A 100 6.29 7.15 -3.61
CA SER A 100 5.69 7.13 -4.95
C SER A 100 5.78 5.77 -5.65
N GLU A 101 6.78 4.96 -5.30
CA GLU A 101 6.98 3.61 -5.85
C GLU A 101 6.03 2.57 -5.23
N LEU A 102 5.24 2.98 -4.24
CA LEU A 102 4.17 2.19 -3.63
C LEU A 102 2.82 2.42 -4.32
N LEU A 103 2.77 3.35 -5.28
CA LEU A 103 1.58 3.74 -6.02
C LEU A 103 1.56 3.07 -7.40
N GLY A 104 0.35 2.73 -7.84
CA GLY A 104 0.08 2.22 -9.19
C GLY A 104 -0.12 0.71 -9.28
N ASP A 105 -0.42 0.24 -10.49
CA ASP A 105 -0.85 -1.13 -10.76
C ASP A 105 0.22 -2.19 -10.41
N ASN A 106 1.50 -1.85 -10.54
CA ASN A 106 2.59 -2.69 -10.08
C ASN A 106 2.99 -2.33 -8.64
N PHE A 107 2.35 -2.98 -7.68
CA PHE A 107 2.58 -2.75 -6.25
C PHE A 107 3.51 -3.79 -5.61
N VAL A 108 4.44 -4.40 -6.38
CA VAL A 108 5.47 -5.34 -5.86
C VAL A 108 6.23 -4.75 -4.67
N LYS A 109 6.65 -3.49 -4.79
CA LYS A 109 7.39 -2.79 -3.73
C LYS A 109 6.53 -2.62 -2.49
N ALA A 110 5.23 -2.38 -2.65
CA ALA A 110 4.29 -2.36 -1.54
C ALA A 110 4.15 -3.72 -0.86
N VAL A 111 4.02 -4.82 -1.63
CA VAL A 111 3.98 -6.19 -1.07
C VAL A 111 5.25 -6.50 -0.28
N ASN A 112 6.43 -6.22 -0.86
CA ASN A 112 7.70 -6.48 -0.19
C ASN A 112 7.86 -5.66 1.10
N CYS A 113 7.43 -4.39 1.07
CA CYS A 113 7.45 -3.54 2.24
C CYS A 113 6.53 -4.08 3.34
N VAL A 114 5.28 -4.47 3.02
CA VAL A 114 4.37 -5.06 4.03
C VAL A 114 4.89 -6.39 4.57
N LYS A 115 5.54 -7.24 3.74
CA LYS A 115 6.19 -8.47 4.25
C LYS A 115 7.24 -8.13 5.32
N LYS A 116 8.03 -7.07 5.10
CA LYS A 116 9.00 -6.58 6.09
C LYS A 116 8.31 -6.04 7.35
N ILE A 117 7.24 -5.25 7.20
CA ILE A 117 6.42 -4.75 8.31
C ILE A 117 5.92 -5.91 9.18
N VAL A 118 5.35 -6.95 8.56
CA VAL A 118 4.81 -8.11 9.26
C VAL A 118 5.92 -8.90 9.97
N ALA A 119 7.11 -9.00 9.38
CA ALA A 119 8.25 -9.65 10.00
C ALA A 119 8.80 -8.88 11.22
N GLU A 120 8.81 -7.53 11.17
CA GLU A 120 9.33 -6.69 12.26
C GLU A 120 8.30 -6.44 13.39
N GLU A 121 7.03 -6.18 13.04
CA GLU A 121 5.99 -5.73 13.98
C GLU A 121 4.99 -6.84 14.37
N GLY A 122 5.00 -7.96 13.64
CA GLY A 122 4.00 -9.01 13.75
C GLY A 122 2.63 -8.61 13.17
N ILE A 123 1.76 -9.61 12.94
CA ILE A 123 0.44 -9.44 12.31
C ILE A 123 -0.55 -8.62 13.17
N LYS A 124 -0.26 -8.44 14.47
CA LYS A 124 -1.17 -7.81 15.44
C LYS A 124 -1.56 -6.37 15.06
N ARG A 125 -0.67 -5.61 14.41
CA ARG A 125 -0.95 -4.22 14.01
C ARG A 125 -1.83 -4.11 12.75
N CYS A 126 -1.74 -5.07 11.84
CA CYS A 126 -2.64 -5.19 10.69
C CYS A 126 -4.05 -5.66 11.11
N HIS A 127 -4.16 -6.43 12.20
CA HIS A 127 -5.43 -6.85 12.78
C HIS A 127 -6.22 -5.73 13.48
N TYR A 128 -5.54 -4.66 13.94
CA TYR A 128 -6.22 -3.57 14.64
C TYR A 128 -7.34 -2.93 13.81
N LYS A 129 -7.18 -2.83 12.48
CA LYS A 129 -8.26 -2.38 11.58
C LYS A 129 -9.24 -3.50 11.18
N LEU A 130 -8.83 -4.77 11.19
CA LEU A 130 -9.69 -5.92 10.87
C LEU A 130 -10.78 -6.16 11.93
N HIS A 131 -10.47 -5.95 13.21
CA HIS A 131 -11.47 -6.05 14.29
C HIS A 131 -12.47 -4.88 14.32
N HIS A 132 -12.10 -3.70 13.81
CA HIS A 132 -12.98 -2.52 13.82
C HIS A 132 -13.78 -2.34 12.51
N ALA A 133 -13.43 -3.06 11.44
CA ALA A 133 -14.18 -3.07 10.17
C ALA A 133 -15.33 -4.09 10.13
N SER A 134 -15.38 -5.01 11.10
CA SER A 134 -16.39 -6.07 11.21
C SER A 134 -17.49 -5.77 12.23
N THR A 135 -17.41 -4.66 12.97
CA THR A 135 -18.55 -4.15 13.74
C THR A 135 -19.42 -3.27 12.84
N PRO A 136 -20.70 -3.62 12.59
CA PRO A 136 -21.62 -2.74 11.90
C PRO A 136 -21.76 -1.43 12.68
N ALA A 137 -21.87 -0.31 11.97
CA ALA A 137 -22.21 1.00 12.53
C ALA A 137 -23.68 1.07 13.02
N HIS A 138 -24.15 0.04 13.73
CA HIS A 138 -25.45 -0.01 14.39
C HIS A 138 -25.31 -0.69 15.75
N SER A 139 -24.98 0.11 16.76
CA SER A 139 -25.54 0.07 18.12
C SER A 139 -24.54 0.72 19.07
N ARG A 140 -24.70 2.03 19.27
CA ARG A 140 -24.36 2.67 20.55
C ARG A 140 -25.57 3.45 21.01
N THR A 141 -26.61 2.69 21.35
CA THR A 141 -27.65 3.08 22.31
C THR A 141 -27.78 1.92 23.29
N ALA A 142 -27.84 2.25 24.60
CA ALA A 142 -27.88 1.37 25.79
C ALA A 142 -26.51 0.78 26.18
N ILE A 143 -25.96 0.97 27.38
CA ILE A 143 -26.41 1.50 28.69
C ILE A 143 -25.30 2.39 29.24
#